data_AF-A0ABD6AFL2-F1
#
_entry.id   AF-A0ABD6AFL2-F1
#
_cell.length_a   1.000
_cell.length_b   1.000
_cell.length_c   1.000
_cell.angle_alpha   90.00
_cell.angle_beta   90.00
_cell.angle_gamma   90.00
#
_symmetry.space_group_name_H-M   'P 1'
#
loop_
_entity.id
_entity.type
_entity.pdbx_description
1 polymer ?
#
loop_
_entity_poly.entity_id
_entity_poly.type
_entity_poly.pdbx_seq_one_letter_code
_entity_poly.pdbx_strand_id
1 'polypeptide(L)'
;MDSISRSELARLLGDQELGEEAYFLEILSRWDSLRILDYLFTEGPSSTGEIARGINMDMREVRDTLNALADIGLIDSQGTTDQTTVWKPVVRGLHITITSDSGLGISHTTNHAHQDHDESVSSHNSADGFFSRVGKRLDSYLQRL
;
A
#
# COMPACT_ATOMS: atom_id res chain seq x y z
N MET A 1 12.81 -11.65 10.01
CA MET A 1 13.94 -10.93 9.40
C MET A 1 13.69 -9.49 9.77
N ASP A 2 14.57 -8.87 10.56
CA ASP A 2 14.35 -7.49 10.99
C ASP A 2 14.47 -6.57 9.77
N SER A 3 13.45 -5.77 9.51
CA SER A 3 13.44 -4.81 8.40
C SER A 3 14.46 -3.72 8.67
N ILE A 4 15.26 -3.36 7.66
CA ILE A 4 16.23 -2.27 7.76
C ILE A 4 15.46 -0.96 7.96
N SER A 5 15.84 -0.19 8.98
CA SER A 5 15.17 1.07 9.28
C SER A 5 15.46 2.15 8.23
N ARG A 6 14.56 3.14 8.12
CA ARG A 6 14.71 4.32 7.26
C ARG A 6 16.09 4.99 7.41
N SER A 7 16.55 5.17 8.65
CA SER A 7 17.84 5.79 8.96
C SER A 7 19.04 4.93 8.55
N GLU A 8 18.91 3.60 8.63
CA GLU A 8 19.97 2.68 8.19
C GLU A 8 20.09 2.66 6.66
N LEU A 9 18.97 2.72 5.93
CA LEU A 9 18.97 2.81 4.47
C LEU A 9 19.58 4.13 4.00
N ALA A 10 19.19 5.26 4.59
CA ALA A 10 19.80 6.56 4.29
C ALA A 10 21.32 6.55 4.54
N ARG A 11 21.77 5.95 5.67
CA ARG A 11 23.19 5.82 5.99
C ARG A 11 23.93 4.92 4.99
N LEU A 12 23.31 3.81 4.57
CA LEU A 12 23.90 2.86 3.63
C LEU A 12 24.07 3.46 2.23
N LEU A 13 23.07 4.24 1.79
CA LEU A 13 23.04 4.85 0.46
C LEU A 13 23.80 6.19 0.41
N GLY A 14 24.13 6.77 1.57
CA GLY A 14 24.85 8.05 1.65
C GLY A 14 24.01 9.25 1.22
N ASP A 15 22.71 9.05 1.05
CA ASP A 15 21.76 10.00 0.52
C ASP A 15 20.41 9.79 1.24
N GLN A 16 19.90 10.86 1.84
CA GLN A 16 18.65 10.83 2.59
C GLN A 16 17.46 10.56 1.67
N GLU A 17 17.38 11.21 0.52
CA GLU A 17 16.26 11.08 -0.42
C GLU A 17 16.20 9.66 -0.99
N LEU A 18 17.35 9.11 -1.40
CA LEU A 18 17.43 7.72 -1.85
C LEU A 18 17.12 6.72 -0.73
N GLY A 19 17.49 7.03 0.52
CA GLY A 19 17.12 6.26 1.70
C GLY A 19 15.61 6.19 1.92
N GLU A 20 14.91 7.30 1.69
CA GLU A 20 13.46 7.38 1.80
C GLU A 20 12.75 6.60 0.70
N GLU A 21 13.21 6.74 -0.56
CA GLU A 21 12.68 5.97 -1.69
C GLU A 21 12.91 4.46 -1.54
N ALA A 22 14.10 4.06 -1.08
CA ALA A 22 14.40 2.65 -0.82
C ALA A 22 13.52 2.09 0.30
N TYR A 23 13.30 2.84 1.38
CA TYR A 23 12.43 2.45 2.48
C TYR A 23 10.97 2.30 2.02
N PHE A 24 10.49 3.26 1.22
CA PHE A 24 9.16 3.19 0.62
C PHE A 24 8.98 1.90 -0.19
N LEU A 25 9.93 1.57 -1.07
CA LEU A 25 9.87 0.35 -1.87
C LEU A 25 10.01 -0.92 -1.03
N GLU A 26 10.87 -0.94 -0.01
CA GLU A 26 11.04 -2.09 0.87
C GLU A 26 9.71 -2.45 1.53
N ILE A 27 9.01 -1.49 2.11
CA ILE A 27 7.71 -1.72 2.76
C ILE A 27 6.67 -2.15 1.73
N LEU A 28 6.54 -1.40 0.63
CA LEU A 28 5.51 -1.64 -0.36
C LEU A 28 5.64 -3.01 -1.05
N SER A 29 6.87 -3.42 -1.37
CA SER A 29 7.14 -4.65 -2.13
C SER A 29 6.96 -5.92 -1.31
N ARG A 30 6.76 -5.82 0.00
CA ARG A 30 6.43 -6.96 0.85
C ARG A 30 5.09 -7.57 0.44
N TRP A 31 5.04 -8.90 0.43
CA TRP A 31 3.84 -9.64 0.07
C TRP A 31 2.64 -9.27 0.96
N ASP A 32 2.86 -9.16 2.26
CA ASP A 32 1.82 -8.80 3.22
C ASP A 32 1.26 -7.40 2.97
N SER A 33 2.12 -6.44 2.63
CA SER A 33 1.74 -5.08 2.25
C SER A 33 0.80 -5.09 1.05
N LEU A 34 1.16 -5.84 -0.01
CA LEU A 34 0.33 -5.94 -1.22
C LEU A 34 -1.03 -6.59 -0.93
N ARG A 35 -1.09 -7.61 -0.06
CA ARG A 35 -2.35 -8.26 0.32
C ARG A 35 -3.25 -7.37 1.13
N ILE A 36 -2.68 -6.62 2.09
CA ILE A 36 -3.45 -5.68 2.91
C ILE A 36 -3.99 -4.53 2.03
N LEU A 37 -3.15 -3.98 1.15
CA LEU A 37 -3.60 -2.94 0.22
C LEU A 37 -4.70 -3.47 -0.69
N ASP A 38 -4.53 -4.66 -1.29
CA ASP A 38 -5.55 -5.28 -2.14
C ASP A 38 -6.89 -5.45 -1.40
N TYR A 39 -6.85 -5.93 -0.16
CA TYR A 39 -8.03 -6.04 0.69
C TYR A 39 -8.68 -4.68 0.93
N LEU A 40 -7.92 -3.67 1.35
CA LEU A 40 -8.44 -2.33 1.63
C LEU A 40 -8.99 -1.62 0.37
N PHE A 41 -8.41 -1.87 -0.81
CA PHE A 41 -8.93 -1.33 -2.07
C PHE A 41 -10.19 -2.06 -2.57
N THR A 42 -10.38 -3.31 -2.16
CA THR A 42 -11.51 -4.14 -2.60
C THR A 42 -12.71 -4.02 -1.64
N GLU A 43 -12.45 -4.16 -0.34
CA GLU A 43 -13.47 -4.17 0.72
C GLU A 43 -13.71 -2.78 1.34
N GLY A 44 -12.76 -1.86 1.18
CA GLY A 44 -12.83 -0.51 1.73
C GLY A 44 -12.30 -0.40 3.17
N PRO A 45 -12.60 0.72 3.86
CA PRO A 45 -12.10 0.98 5.21
C PRO A 45 -12.46 -0.14 6.19
N SER A 46 -11.46 -0.68 6.88
CA SER A 46 -11.61 -1.90 7.67
C SER A 46 -10.77 -1.87 8.95
N SER A 47 -11.22 -2.56 9.99
CA SER A 47 -10.43 -2.79 11.20
C SER A 47 -9.32 -3.82 10.97
N THR A 48 -8.28 -3.81 11.80
CA THR A 48 -7.20 -4.82 11.77
C THR A 48 -7.74 -6.25 11.83
N GLY A 49 -8.79 -6.48 12.63
CA GLY A 49 -9.39 -7.81 12.79
C GLY A 49 -10.19 -8.28 11.58
N GLU A 50 -10.83 -7.37 10.85
CA GLU A 50 -11.51 -7.70 9.58
C GLU A 50 -10.48 -8.07 8.52
N ILE A 51 -9.43 -7.24 8.36
CA ILE A 51 -8.33 -7.48 7.42
C ILE A 51 -7.68 -8.84 7.70
N ALA A 52 -7.29 -9.11 8.96
CA ALA A 52 -6.65 -10.36 9.35
C ALA A 52 -7.48 -11.60 9.01
N ARG A 53 -8.81 -11.54 9.21
CA ARG A 53 -9.72 -12.63 8.81
C ARG A 53 -9.84 -12.74 7.31
N GLY A 54 -10.00 -11.61 6.61
CA GLY A 54 -10.17 -11.55 5.17
C GLY A 54 -8.98 -12.08 4.39
N ILE A 55 -7.76 -11.84 4.88
CA ILE A 55 -6.53 -12.33 4.25
C ILE A 55 -5.91 -13.53 4.98
N ASN A 56 -6.59 -14.12 5.96
CA ASN A 56 -6.10 -15.28 6.73
C ASN A 56 -4.64 -15.12 7.20
N MET A 57 -4.38 -14.07 7.98
CA MET A 57 -3.05 -13.70 8.48
C MET A 57 -3.12 -13.34 9.96
N ASP A 58 -2.01 -13.48 10.68
CA ASP A 58 -1.97 -13.17 12.11
C ASP A 58 -2.24 -11.67 12.36
N MET A 59 -3.03 -11.37 13.38
CA MET A 59 -3.48 -10.01 13.65
C MET A 59 -2.32 -9.08 14.05
N ARG A 60 -1.27 -9.60 14.68
CA ARG A 60 -0.07 -8.83 15.03
C ARG A 60 0.73 -8.51 13.77
N GLU A 61 0.94 -9.49 12.90
CA GLU A 61 1.61 -9.27 11.61
C GLU A 61 0.87 -8.24 10.74
N VAL A 62 -0.47 -8.31 10.73
CA VAL A 62 -1.31 -7.34 10.03
C VAL A 62 -1.15 -5.96 10.63
N ARG A 63 -1.18 -5.83 11.96
CA ARG A 63 -0.98 -4.55 12.64
C ARG A 63 0.39 -3.94 12.37
N ASP A 64 1.44 -4.76 12.45
CA ASP A 64 2.81 -4.31 12.20
C ASP A 64 2.96 -3.82 10.75
N THR A 65 2.35 -4.52 9.79
CA THR A 65 2.34 -4.13 8.37
C THR A 65 1.48 -2.88 8.12
N LEU A 66 0.33 -2.74 8.78
CA LEU A 66 -0.51 -1.53 8.69
C LEU A 66 0.23 -0.29 9.20
N ASN A 67 0.94 -0.40 10.32
CA ASN A 67 1.77 0.69 10.82
C ASN A 67 2.85 1.08 9.80
N ALA A 68 3.56 0.10 9.23
CA ALA A 68 4.58 0.37 8.21
C ALA A 68 3.98 1.04 6.96
N LEU A 69 2.80 0.59 6.49
CA LEU A 69 2.09 1.21 5.37
C LEU A 69 1.62 2.63 5.66
N ALA A 70 1.24 2.93 6.91
CA ALA A 70 0.89 4.27 7.34
C ALA A 70 2.11 5.19 7.45
N ASP A 71 3.24 4.66 7.93
CA ASP A 71 4.52 5.39 8.01
C ASP A 71 5.00 5.87 6.62
N ILE A 72 4.70 5.11 5.56
CA ILE A 72 4.99 5.51 4.17
C ILE A 72 3.81 6.23 3.47
N GLY A 73 2.76 6.57 4.22
CA GLY A 73 1.67 7.43 3.74
C GLY A 73 0.71 6.80 2.72
N LEU A 74 0.65 5.47 2.62
CA LEU A 74 -0.27 4.79 1.69
C LEU A 74 -1.66 4.59 2.29
N ILE A 75 -1.72 4.44 3.61
CA ILE A 75 -2.96 4.28 4.37
C ILE A 75 -2.97 5.23 5.57
N ASP A 76 -4.14 5.41 6.15
CA ASP A 76 -4.32 6.19 7.38
C ASP A 76 -5.25 5.45 8.34
N SER A 77 -5.12 5.76 9.62
CA SER A 77 -5.94 5.21 10.70
C SER A 77 -6.87 6.29 11.22
N GLN A 78 -8.16 5.98 11.32
CA GLN A 78 -9.14 6.82 11.99
C GLN A 78 -9.64 6.10 13.23
N GLY A 79 -9.56 6.77 14.38
CA GLY A 79 -10.22 6.29 15.60
C GLY A 79 -11.72 6.52 15.48
N THR A 80 -12.52 5.47 15.67
CA THR A 80 -13.97 5.57 15.74
C THR A 80 -14.44 5.73 17.19
N THR A 81 -15.69 6.20 17.37
CA THR A 81 -16.28 6.52 18.68
C THR A 81 -16.33 5.30 19.63
N ASP A 82 -16.27 4.09 19.09
CA ASP A 82 -16.22 2.80 19.79
C ASP A 82 -14.80 2.31 20.11
N GLN A 83 -13.76 3.15 19.94
CA GLN A 83 -12.34 2.82 20.14
C GLN A 83 -11.77 1.79 19.15
N THR A 84 -12.50 1.45 18.09
CA THR A 84 -11.96 0.61 17.01
C THR A 84 -11.09 1.47 16.10
N THR A 85 -9.90 0.99 15.74
CA THR A 85 -9.07 1.65 14.72
C THR A 85 -9.47 1.14 13.35
N VAL A 86 -9.97 2.04 12.50
CA VAL A 86 -10.33 1.74 11.10
C VAL A 86 -9.21 2.25 10.19
N TRP A 87 -8.73 1.39 9.30
CA TRP A 87 -7.68 1.67 8.34
C TRP A 87 -8.29 1.92 6.97
N LYS A 88 -7.79 2.93 6.25
CA LYS A 88 -8.26 3.27 4.89
C LYS A 88 -7.11 3.65 3.96
N PRO A 89 -7.19 3.31 2.65
CA PRO A 89 -6.27 3.87 1.67
C PRO A 89 -6.44 5.39 1.57
N VAL A 90 -5.33 6.12 1.57
CA VAL A 90 -5.33 7.59 1.29
C VAL A 90 -4.85 7.91 -0.12
N VAL A 91 -4.38 6.89 -0.84
CA VAL A 91 -3.99 6.98 -2.25
C VAL A 91 -4.98 6.21 -3.12
N ARG A 92 -5.22 6.69 -4.33
CA ARG A 92 -6.03 6.05 -5.38
C ARG A 92 -5.18 5.28 -6.39
N GLY A 93 -3.90 5.61 -6.48
CA GLY A 93 -2.98 5.02 -7.41
C GLY A 93 -1.54 5.32 -7.02
N LEU A 94 -0.67 4.40 -7.39
CA LEU A 94 0.76 4.48 -7.17
C LEU A 94 1.46 4.18 -8.50
N HIS A 95 2.35 5.08 -8.90
CA HIS A 95 3.22 4.90 -10.04
C HIS A 95 4.66 4.83 -9.53
N ILE A 96 5.37 3.75 -9.88
CA ILE A 96 6.78 3.56 -9.53
C ILE A 96 7.56 3.58 -10.83
N THR A 97 8.59 4.42 -10.87
CA THR A 97 9.50 4.50 -12.00
C THR A 97 10.85 3.97 -11.56
N ILE A 98 11.38 2.99 -12.31
CA ILE A 98 12.72 2.45 -12.12
C ILE A 98 13.51 2.74 -13.40
N THR A 99 14.64 3.44 -13.28
CA THR A 99 15.52 3.77 -14.40
C THR A 99 16.91 3.15 -14.21
N SER A 100 17.57 2.84 -15.32
CA SER A 100 18.86 2.14 -15.34
C SER A 100 19.75 2.68 -16.48
N ASP A 101 20.08 3.96 -16.41
CA ASP A 101 20.89 4.62 -17.46
C ASP A 101 22.36 4.73 -17.02
N SER A 102 22.63 5.35 -15.87
CA SER A 102 23.99 5.51 -15.29
C SER A 102 24.07 5.03 -13.82
N GLY A 103 23.01 4.40 -13.35
CA GLY A 103 22.80 3.94 -11.97
C GLY A 103 21.36 3.47 -11.81
N LEU A 104 20.99 2.98 -10.62
CA LEU A 104 19.61 2.64 -10.29
C LEU A 104 18.91 3.91 -9.79
N GLY A 105 17.98 4.45 -10.59
CA GLY A 105 17.08 5.52 -10.17
C GLY A 105 15.74 4.94 -9.76
N ILE A 106 15.23 5.34 -8.61
CA ILE A 106 13.91 4.96 -8.10
C ILE A 106 13.17 6.25 -7.77
N SER A 107 11.93 6.35 -8.25
CA SER A 107 11.01 7.38 -7.80
C SER A 107 9.58 6.86 -7.79
N HIS A 108 8.73 7.47 -6.98
CA HIS A 108 7.31 7.17 -6.95
C HIS A 108 6.43 8.42 -7.02
N THR A 109 5.18 8.22 -7.42
CA THR A 109 4.17 9.27 -7.38
C THR A 109 2.85 8.66 -6.91
N THR A 110 2.23 9.29 -5.92
CA THR A 110 0.93 8.90 -5.37
C THR A 110 -0.16 9.87 -5.81
N ASN A 111 -1.30 9.32 -6.23
CA ASN A 111 -2.51 10.11 -6.45
C ASN A 111 -3.33 10.07 -5.16
N HIS A 112 -3.32 11.14 -4.36
CA HIS A 112 -4.11 11.17 -3.12
C HIS A 112 -5.62 11.23 -3.42
N ALA A 113 -6.42 10.55 -2.59
CA ALA A 113 -7.87 10.71 -2.63
C ALA A 113 -8.22 12.09 -2.05
N HIS A 114 -8.62 13.04 -2.91
CA HIS A 114 -9.14 14.34 -2.47
C HIS A 114 -10.29 14.12 -1.47
N GLN A 115 -10.17 14.68 -0.26
CA GLN A 115 -11.28 14.84 0.68
C GLN A 115 -12.16 15.99 0.17
N ASP A 116 -13.14 15.68 -0.67
CA ASP A 116 -14.27 16.58 -0.87
C ASP A 116 -15.34 16.25 0.17
N HIS A 117 -15.70 17.27 0.94
CA HIS A 117 -16.79 17.25 1.88
C HIS A 117 -18.12 17.27 1.10
N ASP A 118 -19.03 16.41 1.55
CA ASP A 118 -20.50 16.40 1.35
C ASP A 118 -21.14 15.65 0.16
N GLU A 119 -22.25 14.99 0.54
CA GLU A 119 -23.34 14.37 -0.22
C GLU A 119 -23.15 12.98 -0.88
N SER A 120 -23.48 11.95 -0.10
CA SER A 120 -24.55 10.97 -0.40
C SER A 120 -24.81 10.60 -1.86
N VAL A 121 -23.98 9.75 -2.47
CA VAL A 121 -24.44 8.82 -3.51
C VAL A 121 -23.75 7.47 -3.35
N SER A 122 -24.57 6.46 -3.02
CA SER A 122 -24.26 5.05 -3.15
C SER A 122 -23.85 4.72 -4.58
N SER A 123 -22.54 4.61 -4.82
CA SER A 123 -21.98 4.01 -6.02
C SER A 123 -21.14 2.82 -5.60
N HIS A 124 -21.72 1.62 -5.70
CA HIS A 124 -20.97 0.38 -5.89
C HIS A 124 -20.08 0.54 -7.12
N ASN A 125 -18.87 1.06 -6.93
CA ASN A 125 -17.76 0.83 -7.84
C ASN A 125 -16.72 0.05 -7.04
N SER A 126 -16.93 -1.27 -6.93
CA SER A 126 -15.85 -2.19 -6.61
C SER A 126 -14.80 -2.04 -7.70
N ALA A 127 -13.81 -1.18 -7.44
CA ALA A 127 -12.63 -1.12 -8.25
C ALA A 127 -11.95 -2.49 -8.12
N ASP A 128 -11.87 -3.25 -9.21
CA ASP A 128 -11.17 -4.53 -9.26
C ASP A 128 -9.85 -4.45 -8.47
N GLY A 129 -9.65 -5.35 -7.50
CA GLY A 129 -8.44 -5.40 -6.67
C GLY A 129 -7.15 -5.46 -7.50
N PHE A 130 -6.02 -5.09 -6.89
CA PHE A 130 -4.69 -5.16 -7.49
C PHE A 130 -4.44 -6.53 -8.15
N PHE A 131 -4.73 -7.63 -7.47
CA PHE A 131 -4.49 -8.98 -8.03
C PHE A 131 -5.46 -9.35 -9.15
N SER A 132 -6.69 -8.87 -9.11
CA SER A 132 -7.64 -8.99 -10.25
C SER A 132 -7.11 -8.26 -11.48
N ARG A 133 -6.58 -7.04 -11.30
CA ARG A 133 -5.98 -6.24 -12.39
C ARG A 133 -4.70 -6.88 -12.94
N VAL A 134 -3.85 -7.41 -12.07
CA VAL A 134 -2.60 -8.11 -12.47
C VAL A 134 -2.94 -9.39 -13.22
N GLY A 135 -3.91 -10.19 -12.75
CA GLY A 135 -4.40 -11.39 -13.43
C GLY A 135 -4.89 -11.08 -14.85
N LYS A 136 -5.78 -10.08 -14.99
CA LYS A 136 -6.28 -9.64 -16.31
C LYS A 136 -5.17 -9.22 -17.27
N ARG A 137 -4.11 -8.55 -16.77
CA ARG A 137 -2.95 -8.16 -17.59
C ARG A 137 -2.10 -9.36 -17.98
N LEU A 138 -1.82 -10.28 -17.06
CA LEU A 138 -1.08 -11.51 -17.35
C LEU A 138 -1.81 -12.36 -18.40
N ASP A 139 -3.13 -12.52 -18.27
CA ASP A 139 -3.95 -13.25 -19.24
C ASP A 139 -3.86 -12.62 -20.64
N SER A 140 -3.89 -11.28 -20.71
CA SER A 140 -3.75 -10.56 -21.99
C SER A 140 -2.37 -10.73 -22.65
N TYR A 141 -1.32 -10.99 -21.86
CA TYR A 141 0.02 -11.29 -22.38
C TYR A 141 0.13 -12.75 -22.82
N LEU A 142 -0.45 -13.68 -22.07
CA LEU A 142 -0.44 -15.11 -22.40
C LEU A 142 -1.27 -15.44 -23.64
N GLN A 143 -2.33 -14.66 -23.94
CA GLN A 143 -3.12 -14.79 -25.18
C GLN A 143 -2.41 -14.28 -26.45
N ARG A 144 -1.25 -13.61 -26.31
CA ARG A 144 -0.44 -13.10 -27.41
C ARG A 144 0.78 -13.96 -27.75
N LEU A 145 0.96 -15.07 -27.03
CA LEU A 145 1.97 -16.11 -27.27
C LEU A 145 1.33 -17.30 -27.99
#